data_AF-A0A7Y5UAJ4-F1
#
_entry.id   AF-A0A7Y5UAJ4-F1
#
_cell.length_a   1.000
_cell.length_b   1.000
_cell.length_c   1.000
_cell.angle_alpha   90.00
_cell.angle_beta   90.00
_cell.angle_gamma   90.00
#
_symmetry.space_group_name_H-M   'P 1'
#
loop_
_entity.id
_entity.type
_entity.pdbx_description
1 polymer ?
#
loop_
_entity_poly.entity_id
_entity_poly.type
_entity_poly.pdbx_seq_one_letter_code
_entity_poly.pdbx_strand_id
1 'polypeptide(L)'
;MPLIETEEAARRLARAIASDLSLYNEEKIVKGIQEDDLFSSLAEEIEEGRALYKSRVSADLYHKNFYDRALVDILVKSKGHVKSRVW
;
A
#
# COMPACT_ATOMS: atom_id res chain seq x y z
N MET A 1 -13.17 18.84 -3.76
CA MET A 1 -13.70 18.02 -2.65
C MET A 1 -12.96 18.43 -1.38
N PRO A 2 -13.63 18.49 -0.22
CA PRO A 2 -12.93 18.71 1.05
C PRO A 2 -11.92 17.57 1.29
N LEU A 3 -10.80 17.88 1.94
CA LEU A 3 -9.80 16.90 2.32
C LEU A 3 -10.35 15.98 3.43
N ILE A 4 -9.85 14.75 3.48
CA ILE A 4 -10.13 13.81 4.56
C ILE A 4 -9.29 14.21 5.78
N GLU A 5 -9.98 14.50 6.89
CA GLU A 5 -9.35 14.94 8.14
C GLU A 5 -9.50 13.92 9.28
N THR A 6 -10.32 12.89 9.12
CA THR A 6 -10.49 11.85 10.15
C THR A 6 -9.54 10.69 9.90
N GLU A 7 -8.92 10.18 10.97
CA GLU A 7 -8.03 9.02 10.89
C GLU A 7 -8.73 7.79 10.30
N GLU A 8 -10.02 7.61 10.61
CA GLU A 8 -10.77 6.45 10.15
C GLU A 8 -10.98 6.47 8.63
N ALA A 9 -11.42 7.59 8.06
CA ALA A 9 -11.58 7.72 6.63
C ALA A 9 -10.22 7.65 5.90
N ALA A 10 -9.16 8.21 6.51
CA ALA A 10 -7.81 8.11 5.99
C ALA A 10 -7.31 6.66 5.97
N ARG A 11 -7.57 5.87 7.01
CA ARG A 11 -7.26 4.42 7.04
C ARG A 11 -8.03 3.65 5.98
N ARG A 12 -9.32 3.95 5.79
CA ARG A 12 -10.16 3.29 4.78
C ARG A 12 -9.64 3.57 3.37
N LEU A 13 -9.30 4.81 3.05
CA LEU A 13 -8.74 5.16 1.75
C LEU A 13 -7.39 4.48 1.51
N ALA A 14 -6.49 4.48 2.49
CA ALA A 14 -5.20 3.80 2.39
C ALA A 14 -5.37 2.31 2.06
N ARG A 15 -6.29 1.63 2.75
CA ARG A 15 -6.61 0.22 2.48
C ARG A 15 -7.23 0.00 1.12
N ALA A 16 -8.14 0.87 0.67
CA ALA A 16 -8.72 0.77 -0.67
C ALA A 16 -7.64 0.83 -1.77
N ILE A 17 -6.74 1.83 -1.69
CA ILE A 17 -5.65 1.98 -2.66
C ILE A 17 -4.71 0.77 -2.64
N ALA A 18 -4.31 0.30 -1.45
CA ALA A 18 -3.45 -0.88 -1.33
C ALA A 18 -4.13 -2.17 -1.79
N SER A 19 -5.45 -2.31 -1.61
CA SER A 19 -6.24 -3.42 -2.16
C SER A 19 -6.29 -3.38 -3.68
N ASP A 20 -6.48 -2.21 -4.29
CA ASP A 20 -6.45 -2.05 -5.74
C ASP A 20 -5.06 -2.43 -6.28
N LEU A 21 -3.98 -1.94 -5.64
CA LEU A 21 -2.61 -2.33 -5.99
C LEU A 21 -2.42 -3.85 -5.93
N SER A 22 -2.92 -4.51 -4.88
CA SER A 22 -2.84 -5.96 -4.76
C SER A 22 -3.60 -6.67 -5.87
N LEU A 23 -4.81 -6.20 -6.20
CA LEU A 23 -5.67 -6.84 -7.17
C LEU A 23 -5.08 -6.78 -8.58
N TYR A 24 -4.52 -5.63 -8.96
CA TYR A 24 -3.98 -5.42 -10.31
C TYR A 24 -2.55 -5.92 -10.50
N ASN A 25 -1.80 -6.15 -9.43
CA ASN A 25 -0.37 -6.52 -9.50
C ASN A 25 -0.04 -7.85 -8.81
N GLU A 26 -1.00 -8.75 -8.67
CA GLU A 26 -0.85 -10.02 -7.92
C GLU A 26 0.39 -10.82 -8.35
N GLU A 27 0.61 -11.01 -9.65
CA GLU A 27 1.76 -11.76 -10.17
C GLU A 27 3.09 -11.08 -9.83
N LYS A 28 3.15 -9.75 -10.01
CA LYS A 28 4.32 -8.93 -9.69
C LYS A 28 4.63 -8.98 -8.20
N ILE A 29 3.61 -8.98 -7.35
CA ILE A 29 3.74 -9.09 -5.89
C ILE A 29 4.31 -10.45 -5.51
N VAL A 30 3.73 -11.53 -6.01
CA VAL A 30 4.20 -12.89 -5.69
C VAL A 30 5.66 -13.06 -6.11
N LYS A 31 6.00 -12.62 -7.33
CA LYS A 31 7.37 -12.68 -7.83
C LYS A 31 8.32 -11.82 -7.00
N GLY A 32 7.95 -10.57 -6.71
CA GLY A 32 8.83 -9.67 -5.96
C GLY A 32 9.01 -10.09 -4.51
N ILE A 33 8.05 -10.81 -3.92
CA ILE A 33 8.23 -11.45 -2.63
C ILE A 33 9.18 -12.64 -2.73
N GLN A 34 9.09 -13.47 -3.77
CA GLN A 34 10.01 -14.60 -3.98
C GLN A 34 11.45 -14.15 -4.22
N GLU A 35 11.62 -13.04 -4.93
CA GLU A 35 12.91 -12.48 -5.34
C GLU A 35 13.48 -11.44 -4.35
N ASP A 36 12.73 -11.11 -3.28
CA ASP A 36 13.08 -10.10 -2.27
C ASP A 36 13.28 -8.69 -2.87
N ASP A 37 12.45 -8.32 -3.86
CA ASP A 37 12.49 -7.02 -4.54
C ASP A 37 11.14 -6.29 -4.61
N LEU A 38 10.11 -6.79 -3.91
CA LEU A 38 8.71 -6.34 -3.98
C LEU A 38 8.54 -4.82 -4.08
N PHE A 39 9.11 -4.05 -3.15
CA PHE A 39 8.94 -2.60 -3.10
C PHE A 39 9.67 -1.87 -4.23
N SER A 40 10.77 -2.43 -4.74
CA SER A 40 11.48 -1.89 -5.90
C SER A 40 10.69 -2.19 -7.17
N SER A 41 10.19 -3.42 -7.30
CA SER A 41 9.35 -3.85 -8.41
C SER A 41 8.03 -3.06 -8.50
N LEU A 42 7.43 -2.68 -7.37
CA LEU A 42 6.17 -1.91 -7.32
C LEU A 42 6.35 -0.41 -7.05
N ALA A 43 7.57 0.12 -7.19
CA ALA A 43 7.88 1.48 -6.77
C ALA A 43 7.00 2.54 -7.45
N GLU A 44 6.76 2.39 -8.75
CA GLU A 44 5.94 3.32 -9.54
C GLU A 44 4.48 3.29 -9.08
N GLU A 45 3.89 2.10 -8.98
CA GLU A 45 2.49 1.94 -8.58
C GLU A 45 2.25 2.38 -7.12
N ILE A 46 3.23 2.14 -6.23
CA ILE A 46 3.19 2.62 -4.85
C ILE A 46 3.25 4.14 -4.77
N GLU A 47 4.12 4.79 -5.55
CA GLU A 47 4.22 6.25 -5.54
C GLU A 47 3.00 6.93 -6.18
N GLU A 48 2.41 6.33 -7.22
CA GLU A 48 1.12 6.77 -7.76
C GLU A 48 0.00 6.68 -6.70
N GLY A 49 -0.09 5.53 -6.02
CA GLY A 49 -1.04 5.35 -4.93
C GLY A 49 -0.80 6.32 -3.77
N ARG A 50 0.46 6.63 -3.45
CA ARG A 50 0.85 7.62 -2.45
C ARG A 50 0.44 9.03 -2.86
N ALA A 51 0.63 9.41 -4.12
CA ALA A 51 0.21 10.70 -4.66
C ALA A 51 -1.31 10.84 -4.60
N LEU A 52 -2.05 9.80 -5.00
CA LEU A 52 -3.51 9.76 -4.89
C LEU A 52 -3.97 9.91 -3.44
N TYR A 53 -3.35 9.19 -2.51
CA TYR A 53 -3.65 9.28 -1.09
C TYR A 53 -3.44 10.71 -0.57
N LYS A 54 -2.27 11.30 -0.83
CA LYS A 54 -1.92 12.67 -0.40
C LYS A 54 -2.84 13.72 -1.01
N SER A 55 -3.33 13.53 -2.23
CA SER A 55 -4.27 14.45 -2.89
C SER A 55 -5.64 14.54 -2.20
N ARG A 56 -6.00 13.54 -1.38
CA ARG A 56 -7.33 13.43 -0.74
C ARG A 56 -7.29 13.52 0.78
N VAL A 57 -6.11 13.46 1.41
CA VAL A 57 -5.95 13.41 2.87
C VAL A 57 -5.21 14.65 3.35
N SER A 58 -5.68 15.22 4.47
CA SER A 58 -5.02 16.36 5.11
C SER A 58 -3.57 16.04 5.48
N ALA A 59 -2.68 17.02 5.26
CA ALA A 59 -1.25 16.91 5.57
C ALA A 59 -1.01 16.63 7.06
N ASP A 60 -1.91 17.06 7.94
CA ASP A 60 -1.85 16.79 9.37
C ASP A 60 -1.90 15.30 9.70
N LEU A 61 -2.40 14.46 8.81
CA LEU A 61 -2.46 13.01 9.00
C LEU A 61 -1.27 12.25 8.40
N TYR A 62 -0.37 12.90 7.66
CA TYR A 62 0.73 12.20 6.97
C TYR A 62 1.67 11.49 7.94
N HIS A 63 1.94 12.09 9.10
CA HIS A 63 2.79 11.50 10.13
C HIS A 63 2.23 10.21 10.75
N LYS A 64 0.95 9.88 10.51
CA LYS A 64 0.32 8.66 11.01
C LYS A 64 0.68 7.41 10.20
N ASN A 65 1.29 7.57 9.02
CA ASN A 65 1.77 6.48 8.15
C ASN A 65 0.69 5.44 7.80
N PHE A 66 -0.57 5.86 7.61
CA PHE A 66 -1.66 4.93 7.32
C PHE A 66 -1.49 4.22 5.97
N TYR A 67 -0.95 4.91 4.97
CA TYR A 67 -0.70 4.33 3.65
C TYR A 67 0.36 3.24 3.70
N ASP A 68 1.52 3.51 4.30
CA ASP A 68 2.61 2.53 4.43
C ASP A 68 2.19 1.30 5.24
N ARG A 69 1.41 1.50 6.31
CA ARG A 69 0.82 0.39 7.09
C ARG A 69 -0.12 -0.45 6.24
N ALA A 70 -0.94 0.17 5.39
CA ALA A 70 -1.83 -0.56 4.50
C ALA A 70 -1.05 -1.37 3.45
N LEU A 71 0.04 -0.82 2.90
CA LEU A 71 0.92 -1.56 1.99
C LEU A 71 1.49 -2.83 2.65
N VAL A 72 2.02 -2.72 3.87
CA VAL A 72 2.56 -3.89 4.59
C VAL A 72 1.46 -4.90 4.91
N ASP A 73 0.31 -4.44 5.42
CA ASP A 73 -0.81 -5.30 5.78
C ASP A 73 -1.36 -6.08 4.58
N ILE A 74 -1.44 -5.44 3.41
CA ILE A 74 -2.13 -5.99 2.24
C ILE A 74 -1.15 -6.65 1.28
N LEU A 75 -0.02 -6.03 0.96
CA LEU A 75 0.92 -6.58 -0.03
C LEU A 75 1.84 -7.64 0.56
N VAL A 76 2.17 -7.56 1.86
CA VAL A 76 3.12 -8.49 2.50
C VAL A 76 2.38 -9.49 3.39
N LYS A 77 1.70 -9.00 4.43
CA LYS A 77 1.10 -9.87 5.46
C LYS A 77 0.02 -10.81 4.89
N SER A 78 -0.77 -10.35 3.92
CA SER A 78 -1.78 -11.21 3.27
C SER A 78 -1.16 -12.35 2.44
N LYS A 79 0.12 -12.21 2.05
CA LYS A 79 0.85 -13.14 1.18
C LYS A 79 1.80 -14.07 1.94
N GLY A 80 1.67 -14.18 3.26
CA GLY A 80 2.50 -15.06 4.09
C GLY A 80 2.43 -16.57 3.75
N HIS A 81 1.59 -16.96 2.79
CA HIS A 81 1.50 -18.32 2.24
C HIS A 81 2.37 -18.54 1.01
N VAL A 82 2.90 -17.48 0.39
CA VAL A 82 3.91 -17.58 -0.67
C VAL A 82 5.15 -18.26 -0.06
N LYS A 83 6.06 -18.80 -0.86
CA LYS A 83 7.36 -19.31 -0.36
C LYS A 83 8.43 -18.26 -0.64
N SER A 84 9.13 -17.78 0.37
CA SER A 84 10.19 -16.79 0.27
C SER A 84 11.14 -16.91 1.46
N ARG A 85 12.32 -16.29 1.33
CA ARG A 85 13.33 -16.14 2.38
C ARG A 85 13.06 -14.94 3.30
N VAL A 86 12.07 -14.11 2.97
CA VAL A 86 11.71 -12.89 3.70
C VAL A 86 11.03 -13.20 5.05
N TRP A 87 10.56 -14.44 5.25
CA TRP A 87 10.02 -14.96 6.52
C TRP A 87 10.60 -16.32 6.87
#